data_AF-A0A966UQA1-F1
#
_entry.id   AF-A0A966UQA1-F1
#
_cell.length_a   1.000
_cell.length_b   1.000
_cell.length_c   1.000
_cell.angle_alpha   90.00
_cell.angle_beta   90.00
_cell.angle_gamma   90.00
#
_symmetry.space_group_name_H-M   'P 1'
#
loop_
_entity.id
_entity.type
_entity.pdbx_description
1 polymer ?
#
loop_
_entity_poly.entity_id
_entity_poly.type
_entity_poly.pdbx_seq_one_letter_code
_entity_poly.pdbx_strand_id
1 'polypeptide(L)'
;MAPRKKKPQRTRKPRTVENEEYTALEMYCIWLNEYYKSLIKAGFATDIALSFVMDKSSYPSWVSYRAPSEEEVKKYLDEEDED
;
A
#
# COMPACT_ATOMS: atom_id res chain seq x y z
N MET A 1 -18.57 -50.25 -24.35
CA MET A 1 -18.44 -48.77 -24.36
C MET A 1 -17.26 -48.38 -23.48
N ALA A 2 -16.24 -47.73 -24.02
CA ALA A 2 -15.06 -47.33 -23.24
C ALA A 2 -15.32 -46.05 -22.43
N PRO A 3 -14.78 -45.89 -21.21
CA PRO A 3 -15.03 -44.71 -20.38
C PRO A 3 -14.26 -43.50 -20.90
N ARG A 4 -14.95 -42.36 -21.02
CA ARG A 4 -14.41 -41.10 -21.52
C ARG A 4 -13.56 -40.44 -20.43
N LYS A 5 -12.24 -40.34 -20.65
CA LYS A 5 -11.30 -39.68 -19.72
C LYS A 5 -11.64 -38.17 -19.62
N LYS A 6 -11.87 -37.68 -18.39
CA LYS A 6 -12.08 -36.25 -18.13
C LYS A 6 -10.77 -35.48 -18.37
N LYS A 7 -10.83 -34.37 -19.10
CA LYS A 7 -9.68 -33.50 -19.36
C LYS A 7 -9.22 -32.85 -18.04
N PRO A 8 -7.91 -32.71 -17.80
CA PRO A 8 -7.40 -32.08 -16.58
C PRO A 8 -7.84 -30.61 -16.55
N GLN A 9 -8.65 -30.26 -15.55
CA GLN A 9 -9.07 -28.89 -15.33
C GLN A 9 -7.89 -28.14 -14.73
N ARG A 10 -7.35 -27.18 -15.48
CA ARG A 10 -6.29 -26.28 -15.00
C ARG A 10 -6.86 -25.50 -13.82
N THR A 11 -6.53 -25.91 -12.61
CA THR A 11 -6.76 -25.11 -11.42
C THR A 11 -5.82 -23.91 -11.53
N ARG A 12 -6.40 -22.71 -11.71
CA ARG A 12 -5.65 -21.47 -11.56
C ARG A 12 -5.18 -21.46 -10.11
N LYS A 13 -3.86 -21.50 -9.90
CA LYS A 13 -3.30 -21.30 -8.56
C LYS A 13 -3.81 -19.95 -8.07
N PRO A 14 -4.41 -19.86 -6.88
CA PRO A 14 -4.71 -18.56 -6.31
C PRO A 14 -3.40 -17.77 -6.27
N ARG A 15 -3.43 -16.54 -6.80
CA ARG A 15 -2.32 -15.58 -6.71
C ARG A 15 -2.38 -15.01 -5.29
N THR A 16 -2.28 -15.88 -4.29
CA THR A 16 -2.14 -15.45 -2.91
C THR A 16 -0.77 -14.81 -2.83
N VAL A 17 -0.75 -13.51 -2.56
CA VAL A 17 0.48 -12.75 -2.29
C VAL A 17 1.19 -13.49 -1.16
N GLU A 18 2.41 -13.93 -1.38
CA GLU A 18 3.16 -14.80 -0.45
C GLU A 18 3.46 -14.09 0.89
N ASN A 19 3.35 -12.76 0.91
CA ASN A 19 3.45 -11.92 2.10
C ASN A 19 2.11 -11.21 2.37
N GLU A 20 1.55 -11.45 3.55
CA GLU A 20 0.43 -10.66 4.12
C GLU A 20 0.91 -9.31 4.70
N GLU A 21 2.22 -9.04 4.60
CA GLU A 21 2.85 -7.82 5.11
C GLU A 21 2.75 -6.70 4.08
N TYR A 22 2.27 -5.54 4.50
CA TYR A 22 2.29 -4.33 3.67
C TYR A 22 3.72 -3.94 3.31
N THR A 23 3.92 -3.53 2.07
CA THR A 23 5.18 -2.91 1.64
C THR A 23 5.43 -1.61 2.40
N ALA A 24 6.67 -1.14 2.42
CA ALA A 24 7.02 0.13 3.07
C ALA A 24 6.22 1.31 2.50
N LEU A 25 5.96 1.31 1.19
CA LEU A 25 5.16 2.33 0.52
C LEU A 25 3.68 2.23 0.92
N GLU A 26 3.09 1.04 0.91
CA GLU A 26 1.70 0.85 1.32
C GLU A 26 1.49 1.24 2.79
N MET A 27 2.39 0.83 3.67
CA MET A 27 2.33 1.18 5.09
C MET A 27 2.43 2.71 5.29
N TYR A 28 3.27 3.39 4.50
CA TYR A 28 3.37 4.84 4.50
C TYR A 28 2.08 5.51 4.04
N CYS A 29 1.48 5.04 2.94
CA CYS A 29 0.21 5.56 2.42
C CYS A 29 -0.95 5.33 3.40
N ILE A 30 -1.02 4.16 4.04
CA ILE A 30 -2.00 3.86 5.08
C ILE A 30 -1.84 4.85 6.24
N TRP A 31 -0.61 5.05 6.72
CA TRP A 31 -0.33 5.96 7.82
C TRP A 31 -0.73 7.41 7.50
N LEU A 32 -0.38 7.93 6.32
CA LEU A 32 -0.76 9.28 5.90
C LEU A 32 -2.29 9.45 5.84
N ASN A 33 -2.99 8.46 5.30
CA ASN A 33 -4.45 8.48 5.18
C ASN A 33 -5.13 8.51 6.55
N GLU A 34 -4.67 7.67 7.48
CA GLU A 34 -5.21 7.63 8.84
C GLU A 34 -4.86 8.90 9.64
N TYR A 35 -3.68 9.48 9.42
CA TYR A 35 -3.31 10.77 9.99
C TYR A 35 -4.22 11.89 9.48
N TYR A 36 -4.41 11.99 8.16
CA TYR A 36 -5.31 12.95 7.53
C TYR A 36 -6.76 12.81 8.06
N LYS A 37 -7.32 11.61 8.04
CA LYS A 37 -8.68 11.35 8.55
C LYS A 37 -8.83 11.72 10.02
N SER A 38 -7.79 11.48 10.83
CA SER A 38 -7.78 11.84 12.25
C SER A 38 -7.82 13.36 12.44
N LEU A 39 -7.09 14.13 11.62
CA LEU A 39 -7.16 15.59 11.61
C LEU A 39 -8.54 16.10 11.20
N ILE A 40 -9.13 15.52 10.15
CA ILE A 40 -10.50 15.87 9.73
C ILE A 40 -11.52 15.56 10.83
N LYS A 41 -11.42 14.38 11.47
CA LYS A 41 -12.28 14.00 12.59
C LYS A 41 -12.12 14.92 13.80
N ALA A 42 -10.94 15.49 14.00
CA ALA A 42 -10.67 16.49 15.03
C ALA A 42 -11.20 17.90 14.69
N GLY A 43 -11.75 18.10 13.48
CA GLY A 43 -12.38 19.36 13.06
C GLY A 43 -11.45 20.32 12.33
N PHE A 44 -10.26 19.88 11.91
CA PHE A 44 -9.39 20.70 11.08
C PHE A 44 -10.00 20.92 9.69
N ALA A 45 -9.81 22.12 9.13
CA ALA A 45 -10.13 22.38 7.73
C ALA A 45 -9.21 21.56 6.82
N THR A 46 -9.71 21.18 5.64
CA THR A 46 -9.02 20.26 4.72
C THR A 46 -7.65 20.76 4.26
N ASP A 47 -7.54 22.06 4.00
CA ASP A 47 -6.30 22.74 3.61
C ASP A 47 -5.25 22.71 4.73
N ILE A 48 -5.68 22.95 5.96
CA ILE A 48 -4.80 22.85 7.14
C ILE A 48 -4.41 21.39 7.40
N ALA A 49 -5.35 20.44 7.30
CA ALA A 49 -5.04 19.03 7.48
C ALA A 49 -4.02 18.53 6.44
N LEU A 50 -4.14 18.98 5.19
CA LEU A 50 -3.19 18.65 4.14
C LEU A 50 -1.81 19.27 4.38
N SER A 51 -1.73 20.47 4.97
CA SER A 51 -0.43 21.09 5.29
C SER A 51 0.34 20.27 6.34
N PHE A 52 -0.33 19.74 7.36
CA PHE A 52 0.28 18.81 8.33
C PHE A 52 0.78 17.53 7.67
N VAL A 53 0.01 16.94 6.75
CA VAL A 53 0.40 15.71 6.04
C VAL A 53 1.61 15.93 5.12
N MET A 54 1.77 17.13 4.56
CA MET A 54 2.90 17.48 3.70
C MET A 54 4.16 17.86 4.50
N ASP A 55 3.98 18.47 5.67
CA ASP A 55 5.08 18.88 6.54
C ASP A 55 5.52 17.74 7.46
N LYS A 56 6.56 17.02 7.02
CA LYS A 56 7.20 15.92 7.76
C LYS A 56 7.71 16.33 9.15
N SER A 57 8.00 17.62 9.38
CA SER A 57 8.46 18.11 10.68
C SER A 57 7.32 18.26 11.70
N SER A 58 6.07 18.30 11.22
CA SER A 58 4.89 18.43 12.05
C SER A 58 4.49 17.12 12.74
N TYR A 59 5.13 16.01 12.37
CA TYR A 59 4.76 14.70 12.87
C TYR A 59 5.13 14.55 14.34
N PRO A 60 4.30 13.87 15.16
CA PRO A 60 4.60 13.70 16.57
C PRO A 60 5.94 12.97 16.77
N SER A 61 6.72 13.39 17.76
CA SER A 61 8.08 12.86 18.02
C SER A 61 8.12 11.37 18.34
N TRP A 62 7.00 10.77 18.75
CA TRP A 62 6.86 9.33 18.98
C TRP A 62 6.59 8.54 17.70
N VAL A 63 6.26 9.19 16.58
CA VAL A 63 6.13 8.55 15.27
C VAL A 63 7.48 8.52 14.59
N SER A 64 8.10 7.35 14.55
CA SER A 64 9.25 7.08 13.69
C SER A 64 8.77 6.39 12.41
N TYR A 65 8.34 7.17 11.41
CA TYR A 65 7.97 6.60 10.12
C TYR A 65 9.21 6.51 9.20
N ARG A 66 9.30 5.40 8.46
CA ARG A 66 10.30 5.23 7.39
C ARG A 66 9.60 5.50 6.06
N ALA A 67 9.87 6.66 5.46
CA ALA A 67 9.51 6.84 4.05
C ALA A 67 10.29 5.82 3.20
N PRO A 68 9.66 5.21 2.17
CA PRO A 68 10.41 4.40 1.22
C PRO A 68 11.48 5.26 0.54
N SER A 69 12.64 4.65 0.30
CA SER A 69 13.69 5.28 -0.50
C SER A 69 13.27 5.39 -1.96
N GLU A 70 13.93 6.29 -2.70
CA GLU A 70 13.64 6.49 -4.13
C GLU A 70 13.88 5.21 -4.94
N GLU A 71 14.88 4.40 -4.58
CA GLU A 71 15.16 3.09 -5.18
C GLU A 71 14.02 2.09 -4.92
N GLU A 72 13.50 2.06 -3.69
CA GLU A 72 12.35 1.21 -3.34
C GLU A 72 11.11 1.63 -4.12
N VAL A 73 10.84 2.94 -4.26
CA VAL A 73 9.72 3.45 -5.07
C VAL A 73 9.90 3.08 -6.55
N LYS A 74 11.10 3.27 -7.10
CA LYS A 74 11.39 2.98 -8.50
C LYS A 74 11.17 1.51 -8.86
N LYS A 75 11.55 0.59 -7.97
CA LYS A 75 11.31 -0.85 -8.17
C LYS A 75 9.82 -1.15 -8.42
N TYR A 76 8.91 -0.47 -7.74
CA TYR A 76 7.48 -0.67 -7.95
C TYR A 76 6.96 -0.03 -9.25
N LEU A 77 7.54 1.09 -9.68
CA LEU A 77 7.15 1.75 -10.93
C LEU A 77 7.60 0.94 -12.15
N ASP A 78 8.81 0.37 -12.10
CA ASP A 78 9.37 -0.42 -13.21
C ASP A 78 8.70 -1.82 -13.32
N GLU A 79 8.14 -2.37 -12.23
CA GLU A 79 7.42 -3.66 -12.23
C GLU A 79 6.03 -3.60 -12.92
N GLU A 80 5.43 -2.41 -13.10
CA GLU A 80 4.14 -2.24 -13.80
C GLU A 80 4.27 -2.15 -15.34
N ASP A 81 5.47 -1.88 -15.87
CA ASP A 81 5.72 -1.72 -17.31
C ASP A 81 6.10 -3.03 -18.04
N GLU A 82 6.10 -4.18 -17.34
CA GLU A 82 6.53 -5.49 -17.87
C GLU A 82 5.38 -6.43 -18.29
N ASP A 83 4.20 -5.89 -18.62
CA ASP A 83 3.03 -6.60 -19.20
C ASP A 83 2.73 -6.21 -20.68
#